data_AF-A0A3C1SCZ8-F1
#
_entry.id   AF-A0A3C1SCZ8-F1
#
_cell.length_a   1.000
_cell.length_b   1.000
_cell.length_c   1.000
_cell.angle_alpha   90.00
_cell.angle_beta   90.00
_cell.angle_gamma   90.00
#
_symmetry.space_group_name_H-M   'P 1'
#
loop_
_entity.id
_entity.type
_entity.pdbx_description
1 polymer ?
#
loop_
_entity_poly.entity_id
_entity_poly.type
_entity_poly.pdbx_seq_one_letter_code
_entity_poly.pdbx_strand_id
1 'polypeptide(L)'
;MDWGKTENGWSWPWPREVYGAIINFCKRSRVKSLAVDILFTEPSAYGVEDDVKLGSAMSEFGKAAGAVFIGQDKTTFPIPEVANNARLLCNVRLLPDPDGVYRRMPLSQNAVPSLGIGAYLAALPSHQDIQAAL
;
A
#
# COMPACT_ATOMS: atom_id res chain seq x y z
N MET A 1 9.14 -6.64 15.96
CA MET A 1 9.75 -5.67 15.01
C MET A 1 11.25 -5.56 15.19
N ASP A 2 11.82 -6.07 16.30
CA ASP A 2 13.24 -5.88 16.65
C ASP A 2 14.22 -6.59 15.75
N TRP A 3 13.80 -7.63 15.00
CA TRP A 3 14.68 -8.37 14.10
C TRP A 3 15.47 -7.47 13.14
N GLY A 4 14.81 -6.51 12.49
CA GLY A 4 15.49 -5.59 11.55
C GLY A 4 16.56 -4.74 12.24
N LYS A 5 16.31 -4.36 13.50
CA LYS A 5 17.27 -3.62 14.32
C LYS A 5 18.43 -4.50 14.77
N THR A 6 18.13 -5.70 15.28
CA THR A 6 19.13 -6.62 15.83
C THR A 6 20.05 -7.19 14.76
N GLU A 7 19.51 -7.61 13.62
CA GLU A 7 20.28 -8.31 12.58
C GLU A 7 20.89 -7.35 11.55
N ASN A 8 20.24 -6.22 11.28
CA ASN A 8 20.63 -5.33 10.18
C ASN A 8 20.86 -3.87 10.61
N GLY A 9 20.68 -3.52 11.89
CA GLY A 9 20.84 -2.15 12.38
C GLY A 9 19.75 -1.18 11.89
N TRP A 10 18.62 -1.68 11.38
CA TRP A 10 17.56 -0.86 10.81
C TRP A 10 16.54 -0.39 11.85
N SER A 11 16.11 0.87 11.77
CA SER A 11 14.95 1.35 12.50
C SER A 11 13.65 0.97 11.77
N TRP A 12 12.53 1.02 12.49
CA TRP A 12 11.22 0.97 11.85
C TRP A 12 10.78 2.40 11.45
N PRO A 13 10.13 2.60 10.29
CA PRO A 13 9.95 1.64 9.20
C PRO A 13 11.28 1.20 8.58
N TRP A 14 11.37 -0.07 8.18
CA TRP A 14 12.56 -0.63 7.53
C TRP A 14 12.90 0.11 6.22
N PRO A 15 14.16 0.01 5.73
CA PRO A 15 14.53 0.52 4.41
C PRO A 15 13.55 0.06 3.33
N ARG A 16 13.23 0.96 2.43
CA ARG A 16 12.24 0.77 1.36
C ARG A 16 12.67 -0.30 0.37
N GLU A 17 13.97 -0.49 0.19
CA GLU A 17 14.54 -1.61 -0.57
C GLU A 17 14.11 -2.99 -0.07
N VAL A 18 13.83 -3.17 1.23
CA VAL A 18 13.33 -4.44 1.78
C VAL A 18 11.96 -4.77 1.19
N TYR A 19 11.06 -3.79 1.15
CA TYR A 19 9.74 -3.97 0.53
C TYR A 19 9.86 -4.14 -0.99
N GLY A 20 10.81 -3.44 -1.62
CA GLY A 20 11.15 -3.66 -3.03
C GLY A 20 11.55 -5.12 -3.32
N ALA A 21 12.35 -5.74 -2.47
CA ALA A 21 12.72 -7.15 -2.60
C ALA A 21 11.51 -8.10 -2.49
N ILE A 22 10.57 -7.82 -1.58
CA ILE A 22 9.32 -8.57 -1.43
C ILE A 22 8.44 -8.43 -2.68
N ILE A 23 8.25 -7.20 -3.17
CA ILE A 23 7.49 -6.93 -4.40
C ILE A 23 8.10 -7.67 -5.59
N ASN A 24 9.43 -7.64 -5.73
CA ASN A 24 10.14 -8.33 -6.79
C ASN A 24 10.02 -9.86 -6.68
N PHE A 25 9.99 -10.41 -5.47
CA PHE A 25 9.68 -11.82 -5.27
C PHE A 25 8.26 -12.15 -5.74
N CYS A 26 7.26 -11.37 -5.32
CA CYS A 26 5.86 -11.52 -5.76
C CYS A 26 5.71 -11.44 -7.29
N LYS A 27 6.40 -10.48 -7.91
CA LYS A 27 6.46 -10.31 -9.37
C LYS A 27 7.01 -11.57 -10.05
N ARG A 28 8.17 -12.08 -9.61
CA ARG A 28 8.79 -13.30 -10.17
C ARG A 28 7.92 -14.54 -9.96
N SER A 29 7.21 -14.60 -8.85
CA SER A 29 6.25 -15.67 -8.52
C SER A 29 4.90 -15.54 -9.23
N ARG A 30 4.69 -14.49 -10.02
CA ARG A 30 3.46 -14.22 -10.78
C ARG A 30 2.20 -14.20 -9.92
N VAL A 31 2.29 -13.62 -8.72
CA VAL A 31 1.08 -13.41 -7.90
C VAL A 31 0.09 -12.52 -8.65
N LYS A 32 -1.21 -12.70 -8.40
CA LYS A 32 -2.26 -11.94 -9.10
C LYS A 32 -2.24 -10.46 -8.75
N SER A 33 -1.92 -10.13 -7.50
CA SER A 33 -1.77 -8.77 -6.97
C SER A 33 -1.06 -8.81 -5.62
N LEU A 34 -0.71 -7.64 -5.08
CA LEU A 34 -0.11 -7.47 -3.75
C LEU A 34 -0.77 -6.30 -3.03
N ALA A 35 -1.22 -6.52 -1.79
CA ALA A 35 -1.63 -5.44 -0.90
C ALA A 35 -0.42 -4.99 -0.06
N VAL A 36 -0.18 -3.68 0.00
CA VAL A 36 0.87 -3.07 0.81
C VAL A 36 0.22 -2.26 1.93
N ASP A 37 0.02 -2.90 3.08
CA ASP A 37 -0.58 -2.29 4.27
C ASP A 37 0.44 -1.53 5.12
N ILE A 38 1.19 -0.64 4.48
CA ILE A 38 2.12 0.28 5.14
C ILE A 38 1.85 1.66 4.59
N LEU A 39 1.53 2.60 5.48
CA LEU A 39 1.30 3.99 5.13
C LEU A 39 2.62 4.75 5.17
N PHE A 40 3.29 4.82 4.03
CA PHE A 40 4.58 5.49 3.86
C PHE A 40 4.43 7.02 3.78
N THR A 41 4.10 7.68 4.89
CA THR A 41 3.77 9.12 4.94
C THR A 41 4.97 10.06 4.87
N GLU A 42 6.15 9.54 5.13
CA GLU A 42 7.39 10.30 5.25
C GLU A 42 8.46 9.73 4.30
N PRO A 43 9.41 10.57 3.84
CA PRO A 43 10.59 10.10 3.13
C PRO A 43 11.36 9.06 3.96
N SER A 44 12.05 8.17 3.27
CA SER A 44 12.92 7.21 3.92
C SER A 44 14.04 7.89 4.71
N ALA A 45 14.27 7.41 5.94
CA ALA A 45 15.46 7.77 6.72
C ALA A 45 16.78 7.31 6.06
N TYR A 46 16.68 6.46 5.03
CA TYR A 46 17.80 5.89 4.28
C TYR A 46 18.08 6.62 2.95
N GLY A 47 17.45 7.77 2.74
CA GLY A 47 17.69 8.65 1.59
C GLY A 47 16.69 8.49 0.45
N VAL A 48 16.69 9.47 -0.45
CA VAL A 48 15.71 9.56 -1.57
C VAL A 48 15.79 8.36 -2.52
N GLU A 49 16.99 7.82 -2.74
CA GLU A 49 17.19 6.64 -3.59
C GLU A 49 16.43 5.41 -3.06
N ASP A 50 16.27 5.30 -1.74
CA ASP A 50 15.54 4.20 -1.12
C ASP A 50 14.04 4.29 -1.46
N ASP A 51 13.43 5.48 -1.37
CA ASP A 51 12.05 5.71 -1.80
C ASP A 51 11.85 5.43 -3.30
N VAL A 52 12.80 5.85 -4.13
CA VAL A 52 12.79 5.58 -5.58
C VAL A 52 12.84 4.09 -5.88
N LYS A 53 13.65 3.30 -5.16
CA LYS A 53 13.71 1.84 -5.33
C LYS A 53 12.36 1.18 -5.07
N LEU A 54 11.65 1.59 -4.02
CA LEU A 54 10.30 1.07 -3.74
C LEU A 54 9.29 1.50 -4.79
N GLY A 55 9.27 2.78 -5.17
CA GLY A 55 8.40 3.28 -6.24
C GLY A 55 8.61 2.53 -7.55
N SER A 56 9.87 2.30 -7.92
CA SER A 56 10.24 1.54 -9.11
C SER A 56 9.74 0.10 -9.03
N ALA A 57 9.95 -0.59 -7.91
CA ALA A 57 9.45 -1.95 -7.71
C ALA A 57 7.92 -2.06 -7.81
N MET A 58 7.18 -1.10 -7.24
CA MET A 58 5.71 -1.05 -7.34
C MET A 58 5.25 -0.84 -8.79
N SER A 59 5.84 0.13 -9.48
CA SER A 59 5.55 0.45 -10.89
C SER A 59 5.81 -0.74 -11.80
N GLU A 60 6.99 -1.36 -11.63
CA GLU A 60 7.43 -2.52 -12.38
C GLU A 60 6.60 -3.79 -12.14
N PHE A 61 6.00 -3.94 -10.96
CA PHE A 61 5.07 -5.02 -10.68
C PHE A 61 3.67 -4.71 -11.25
N GLY A 62 3.25 -3.45 -11.20
CA GLY A 62 2.02 -2.94 -11.85
C GLY A 62 0.70 -3.39 -11.22
N LYS A 63 0.75 -4.23 -10.17
CA LYS A 63 -0.44 -4.81 -9.51
C LYS A 63 -0.41 -4.66 -7.97
N ALA A 64 0.27 -3.62 -7.49
CA ALA A 64 0.34 -3.28 -6.07
C ALA A 64 -0.80 -2.32 -5.66
N ALA A 65 -1.61 -2.72 -4.69
CA ALA A 65 -2.57 -1.86 -4.00
C ALA A 65 -1.88 -1.24 -2.76
N GLY A 66 -1.76 0.08 -2.72
CA GLY A 66 -1.13 0.82 -1.63
C GLY A 66 -2.13 1.40 -0.64
N ALA A 67 -1.68 1.65 0.59
CA ALA A 67 -2.48 2.26 1.64
C ALA A 67 -2.62 3.79 1.49
N VAL A 68 -3.81 4.31 1.77
CA VAL A 68 -4.11 5.72 2.06
C VAL A 68 -4.99 5.79 3.29
N PHE A 69 -4.88 6.82 4.12
CA PHE A 69 -5.76 7.01 5.27
C PHE A 69 -6.70 8.20 5.05
N ILE A 70 -8.01 7.95 4.96
CA ILE A 70 -9.03 8.99 4.79
C ILE A 70 -9.60 9.37 6.17
N GLY A 71 -9.05 10.42 6.77
CA GLY A 71 -9.55 11.02 8.02
C GLY A 71 -10.89 11.75 7.83
N GLN A 72 -11.42 12.33 8.91
CA GLN A 72 -12.63 13.17 8.80
C GLN A 72 -12.33 14.46 8.05
N ASP A 73 -11.24 15.14 8.42
CA ASP A 73 -10.90 16.46 7.88
C ASP A 73 -9.71 16.44 6.90
N LYS A 74 -8.91 15.36 6.93
CA LYS A 74 -7.68 15.23 6.14
C LYS A 74 -7.50 13.82 5.61
N THR A 75 -7.07 13.74 4.36
CA THR A 75 -6.52 12.51 3.78
C THR A 75 -5.01 12.53 3.91
N THR A 76 -4.45 11.44 4.44
CA THR A 76 -3.02 11.21 4.55
C THR A 76 -2.60 10.25 3.44
N PHE A 77 -1.94 10.79 2.44
CA PHE A 77 -1.35 10.04 1.33
C PHE A 77 0.06 9.57 1.69
N PRO A 78 0.53 8.47 1.10
CA PRO A 78 1.95 8.14 1.15
C PRO A 78 2.74 9.15 0.31
N ILE A 79 4.07 9.11 0.43
CA ILE A 79 4.99 9.90 -0.39
C ILE A 79 4.74 9.69 -1.90
N PRO A 80 5.05 10.69 -2.76
CA PRO A 80 4.79 10.60 -4.20
C PRO A 80 5.36 9.35 -4.88
N GLU A 81 6.52 8.88 -4.46
CA GLU A 81 7.20 7.70 -4.98
C GLU A 81 6.36 6.44 -4.79
N VAL A 82 5.54 6.37 -3.74
CA VAL A 82 4.61 5.27 -3.50
C VAL A 82 3.26 5.59 -4.13
N ALA A 83 2.73 6.80 -3.93
CA ALA A 83 1.40 7.21 -4.38
C ALA A 83 1.23 7.09 -5.91
N ASN A 84 2.24 7.53 -6.65
CA ASN A 84 2.18 7.57 -8.12
C ASN A 84 2.48 6.21 -8.77
N ASN A 85 3.10 5.28 -8.04
CA ASN A 85 3.52 3.98 -8.56
C ASN A 85 2.66 2.81 -8.06
N ALA A 86 1.78 3.05 -7.07
CA ALA A 86 0.73 2.10 -6.72
C ALA A 86 -0.30 2.01 -7.85
N ARG A 87 -0.77 0.80 -8.14
CA ARG A 87 -1.85 0.58 -9.11
C ARG A 87 -3.15 1.23 -8.65
N LEU A 88 -3.41 1.15 -7.34
CA LEU A 88 -4.55 1.75 -6.65
C LEU A 88 -4.12 2.19 -5.25
N LEU A 89 -4.64 3.32 -4.80
CA LEU A 89 -4.61 3.72 -3.40
C LEU A 89 -5.92 3.34 -2.73
N CYS A 90 -5.81 2.71 -1.57
CA CYS A 90 -6.92 2.05 -0.91
C CYS A 90 -7.00 2.50 0.55
N ASN A 91 -8.21 2.80 1.01
CA ASN A 91 -8.42 3.31 2.35
C ASN A 91 -8.18 2.21 3.38
N VAL A 92 -7.32 2.48 4.35
CA VAL A 92 -7.04 1.57 5.48
C VAL A 92 -7.79 1.95 6.75
N ARG A 93 -8.55 3.04 6.73
CA ARG A 93 -9.36 3.44 7.89
C ARG A 93 -10.57 2.54 8.05
N LEU A 94 -10.70 1.97 9.24
CA LEU A 94 -11.91 1.32 9.72
C LEU A 94 -12.54 2.16 10.83
N LEU A 95 -13.88 2.23 10.84
CA LEU A 95 -14.62 2.84 11.93
C LEU A 95 -15.20 1.73 12.82
N PRO A 96 -15.05 1.83 14.15
CA PRO A 96 -15.72 0.91 15.04
C PRO A 96 -17.23 1.16 15.04
N ASP A 97 -17.99 0.16 15.49
CA ASP A 97 -19.38 0.34 15.88
C ASP A 97 -19.50 1.29 17.10
N PRO A 98 -20.71 1.78 17.46
CA PRO A 98 -20.88 2.71 18.59
C PRO A 98 -20.32 2.23 19.94
N ASP A 99 -20.14 0.92 20.11
CA ASP A 99 -19.55 0.29 21.29
C ASP A 99 -18.01 0.14 21.22
N GLY A 100 -17.37 0.66 20.18
CA GLY A 100 -15.92 0.60 19.98
C GLY A 100 -15.43 -0.68 19.30
N VAL A 101 -16.31 -1.62 18.98
CA VAL A 101 -15.93 -2.92 18.40
C VAL A 101 -15.99 -2.88 16.88
N TYR A 102 -14.96 -3.42 16.22
CA TYR A 102 -14.89 -3.51 14.77
C TYR A 102 -15.61 -4.78 14.28
N ARG A 103 -16.79 -4.62 13.68
CA ARG A 103 -17.55 -5.75 13.08
C ARG A 103 -17.81 -5.61 11.59
N ARG A 104 -17.68 -4.39 11.05
CA ARG A 104 -18.05 -4.04 9.68
C ARG A 104 -16.86 -3.44 8.97
N MET A 105 -16.56 -3.97 7.79
CA MET A 105 -15.55 -3.44 6.90
C MET A 105 -16.25 -2.95 5.63
N PRO A 106 -16.36 -1.62 5.43
CA PRO A 106 -16.96 -1.09 4.22
C PRO A 106 -16.11 -1.49 3.01
N LEU A 107 -16.77 -1.79 1.89
CA LEU A 107 -16.07 -2.13 0.65
C LEU A 107 -15.32 -0.91 0.09
N SER A 108 -15.87 0.29 0.26
CA SER A 108 -15.29 1.56 -0.13
C SER A 108 -15.77 2.71 0.78
N GLN A 109 -15.04 3.82 0.78
CA GLN A 109 -15.42 5.09 1.38
C GLN A 109 -15.10 6.21 0.38
N ASN A 110 -16.08 7.05 0.05
CA ASN A 110 -15.92 8.14 -0.93
C ASN A 110 -15.30 7.65 -2.26
N ALA A 111 -15.80 6.54 -2.80
CA ALA A 111 -15.28 5.84 -3.99
C ALA A 111 -13.85 5.29 -3.88
N VAL A 112 -13.18 5.44 -2.73
CA VAL A 112 -11.88 4.81 -2.48
C VAL A 112 -12.10 3.41 -1.89
N PRO A 113 -11.64 2.33 -2.54
CA PRO A 113 -11.86 0.98 -2.04
C PRO A 113 -11.10 0.73 -0.73
N SER A 114 -11.64 -0.15 0.12
CA SER A 114 -10.87 -0.75 1.21
C SER A 114 -9.68 -1.53 0.65
N LEU A 115 -8.60 -1.67 1.43
CA LEU A 115 -7.38 -2.35 0.95
C LEU A 115 -7.65 -3.77 0.42
N GLY A 116 -8.53 -4.53 1.06
CA GLY A 116 -8.90 -5.87 0.59
C GLY A 116 -9.56 -5.87 -0.80
N ILE A 117 -10.49 -4.94 -1.03
CA ILE A 117 -11.14 -4.77 -2.34
C ILE A 117 -10.16 -4.21 -3.38
N GLY A 118 -9.30 -3.27 -2.97
CA GLY A 118 -8.24 -2.74 -3.81
C GLY A 118 -7.27 -3.80 -4.29
N ALA A 119 -6.92 -4.78 -3.45
CA ALA A 119 -6.07 -5.91 -3.84
C ALA A 119 -6.73 -6.79 -4.92
N TYR A 120 -8.04 -7.02 -4.82
CA TYR A 120 -8.80 -7.71 -5.86
C TYR A 120 -8.82 -6.90 -7.17
N LEU A 121 -9.15 -5.61 -7.09
CA LEU A 121 -9.20 -4.72 -8.25
C LEU A 121 -7.83 -4.57 -8.93
N ALA A 122 -6.75 -4.52 -8.17
CA ALA A 122 -5.38 -4.44 -8.69
C ALA A 122 -4.97 -5.68 -9.50
N ALA A 123 -5.68 -6.81 -9.37
CA ALA A 123 -5.45 -8.00 -10.17
C ALA A 123 -6.11 -7.93 -11.56
N LEU A 124 -7.03 -6.98 -11.78
CA LEU A 124 -7.76 -6.85 -13.04
C LEU A 124 -6.83 -6.40 -14.18
N PRO A 125 -7.08 -6.85 -15.43
CA PRO A 125 -6.15 -6.65 -16.54
C PRO A 125 -5.92 -5.17 -16.91
N SER A 126 -6.98 -4.35 -16.89
CA SER A 126 -6.92 -2.96 -17.37
C SER A 126 -7.50 -1.96 -16.35
N HIS A 127 -7.21 -0.67 -16.57
CA HIS A 127 -7.84 0.41 -15.79
C HIS A 127 -9.35 0.51 -16.06
N GLN A 128 -9.80 0.17 -17.27
CA GLN A 128 -11.22 0.16 -17.61
C GLN A 128 -11.97 -0.92 -16.82
N ASP A 129 -11.37 -2.11 -16.65
CA ASP A 129 -11.95 -3.17 -15.83
C ASP A 129 -12.09 -2.76 -14.35
N ILE A 130 -11.12 -2.00 -13.84
CA ILE A 130 -11.18 -1.44 -12.48
C ILE A 130 -12.32 -0.43 -12.37
N GLN A 131 -12.45 0.48 -13.34
CA GLN A 131 -13.52 1.49 -13.33
C GLN A 131 -14.91 0.86 -13.47
N ALA A 132 -15.04 -0.23 -14.23
CA ALA A 132 -16.32 -0.96 -14.37
C ALA A 132 -16.74 -1.73 -13.11
N ALA A 133 -15.82 -1.96 -12.17
CA ALA A 133 -16.05 -2.72 -10.95
C ALA A 133 -16.30 -1.84 -9.70
N LEU A 134 -16.22 -0.51 -9.83
CA LEU A 134 -16.47 0.50 -8.79
C LEU A 134 -17.83 1.17 -9.00
#